data_AF-A0A2T3HW11-F1
#
_entry.id   AF-A0A2T3HW11-F1
#
_cell.length_a   1.000
_cell.length_b   1.000
_cell.length_c   1.000
_cell.angle_alpha   90.00
_cell.angle_beta   90.00
_cell.angle_gamma   90.00
#
_symmetry.space_group_name_H-M   'P 1'
#
loop_
_entity.id
_entity.type
_entity.pdbx_description
1 polymer ?
#
loop_
_entity_poly.entity_id
_entity_poly.type
_entity_poly.pdbx_seq_one_letter_code
_entity_poly.pdbx_strand_id
1 'polypeptide(L)'
;MSVAVAAPLKAIIKLSPEPITQQTVDLPLNEYHALKILALNNVSSSQAPRPFDTSSHSAPSLISDYDIGIDINNNNIRDDYERRLLYQYQRPEYVAMGILAAAHWDRLTASYYQDDRIPSITAIALLTNNIAINQCYYSLQQIDNALVSPIFDYFNTEHRLAIKQHAEDKLLDIIATSAFTVHFDPQPCQRFVLLAESMLQTTLTVD
;
A
#
# COMPACT_ATOMS: atom_id res chain seq x y z
N MET A 1 28.99 6.85 69.10
CA MET A 1 28.14 5.89 68.37
C MET A 1 26.77 6.52 68.19
N SER A 2 26.38 6.87 66.97
CA SER A 2 24.99 7.21 66.63
C SER A 2 24.66 6.55 65.30
N VAL A 3 23.81 5.54 65.36
CA VAL A 3 23.31 4.82 64.18
C VAL A 3 22.21 5.67 63.57
N ALA A 4 22.44 6.22 62.38
CA ALA A 4 21.39 6.86 61.58
C ALA A 4 20.63 5.75 60.83
N VAL A 5 19.37 5.52 61.23
CA VAL A 5 18.47 4.58 60.56
C VAL A 5 17.87 5.30 59.35
N ALA A 6 18.24 4.86 58.14
CA ALA A 6 17.61 5.33 56.91
C ALA A 6 16.17 4.79 56.84
N ALA A 7 15.18 5.68 56.80
CA ALA A 7 13.79 5.31 56.57
C ALA A 7 13.60 4.80 55.13
N PRO A 8 12.79 3.76 54.89
CA PRO A 8 12.56 3.26 53.55
C PRO A 8 11.75 4.28 52.75
N LEU A 9 12.32 4.75 51.62
CA LEU A 9 11.59 5.49 50.60
C LEU A 9 10.47 4.60 50.08
N LYS A 10 9.23 4.97 50.36
CA LYS A 10 8.03 4.31 49.85
C LYS A 10 8.07 4.46 48.32
N ALA A 11 8.39 3.39 47.61
CA ALA A 11 8.31 3.35 46.16
C ALA A 11 6.85 3.58 45.77
N ILE A 12 6.53 4.78 45.28
CA ILE A 12 5.24 5.07 44.66
C ILE A 12 5.30 4.38 43.30
N ILE A 13 4.76 3.16 43.22
CA ILE A 13 4.48 2.53 41.94
C ILE A 13 3.36 3.36 41.33
N LYS A 14 3.69 4.18 40.32
CA LYS A 14 2.70 4.81 39.44
C LYS A 14 1.96 3.67 38.73
N LEU A 15 0.78 3.33 39.25
CA LEU A 15 -0.15 2.33 38.71
C LEU A 15 -1.08 2.91 37.64
N SER A 16 -0.78 4.12 37.16
CA SER A 16 -1.46 4.70 36.01
C SER A 16 -0.57 4.47 34.80
N PRO A 17 -1.02 3.72 33.78
CA PRO A 17 -0.33 3.77 32.49
C PRO A 17 -0.26 5.24 32.09
N GLU A 18 0.92 5.70 31.67
CA GLU A 18 0.97 6.98 30.97
C GLU A 18 -0.06 6.90 29.84
N PRO A 19 -0.90 7.93 29.65
CA PRO A 19 -1.79 7.95 28.50
C PRO A 19 -0.90 7.67 27.30
N ILE A 20 -1.25 6.66 26.50
CA ILE A 20 -0.55 6.33 25.27
C ILE A 20 -0.56 7.63 24.47
N THR A 21 0.54 8.37 24.54
CA THR A 21 0.79 9.50 23.64
C THR A 21 0.68 8.85 22.29
N GLN A 22 -0.29 9.29 21.48
CA GLN A 22 -0.41 8.89 20.08
C GLN A 22 1.00 8.87 19.53
N GLN A 23 1.56 7.68 19.27
CA GLN A 23 2.81 7.61 18.56
C GLN A 23 2.50 8.30 17.24
N THR A 24 3.07 9.49 17.04
CA THR A 24 2.96 10.20 15.77
C THR A 24 3.68 9.32 14.76
N VAL A 25 2.91 8.48 14.08
CA VAL A 25 3.40 7.64 12.99
C VAL A 25 3.81 8.60 11.89
N ASP A 26 5.11 8.74 11.71
CA ASP A 26 5.69 9.51 10.62
C ASP A 26 5.41 8.77 9.31
N LEU A 27 4.52 9.33 8.50
CA LEU A 27 4.08 8.72 7.24
C LEU A 27 4.86 9.32 6.08
N PRO A 28 5.12 8.54 5.03
CA PRO A 28 5.85 9.03 3.86
C PRO A 28 5.11 10.13 3.10
N LEU A 29 3.82 10.29 3.32
CA LEU A 29 2.99 11.34 2.74
C LEU A 29 2.38 12.16 3.87
N ASN A 30 2.34 13.48 3.71
CA ASN A 30 1.53 14.34 4.55
C ASN A 30 0.06 14.36 4.04
N GLU A 31 -0.84 14.86 4.88
CA GLU A 31 -2.27 14.93 4.57
C GLU A 31 -2.56 15.72 3.27
N TYR A 32 -1.86 16.83 3.04
CA TYR A 32 -2.05 17.64 1.84
C TYR A 32 -1.76 16.84 0.55
N HIS A 33 -0.62 16.16 0.48
CA HIS A 33 -0.24 15.33 -0.67
C HIS A 33 -1.18 14.13 -0.82
N ALA A 34 -1.59 13.52 0.28
CA ALA A 34 -2.56 12.44 0.26
C ALA A 34 -3.89 12.88 -0.35
N LEU A 35 -4.47 13.98 0.14
CA LEU A 35 -5.73 14.52 -0.39
C LEU A 35 -5.62 14.89 -1.88
N LYS A 36 -4.47 15.40 -2.32
CA LYS A 36 -4.22 15.70 -3.74
C LYS A 36 -4.20 14.43 -4.60
N ILE A 37 -3.59 13.35 -4.12
CA ILE A 37 -3.62 12.03 -4.79
C ILE A 37 -5.05 11.51 -4.88
N LEU A 38 -5.80 11.54 -3.78
CA LEU A 38 -7.18 11.06 -3.76
C LEU A 38 -8.08 11.86 -4.71
N ALA A 39 -7.93 13.18 -4.73
CA ALA A 39 -8.67 14.05 -5.64
C ALA A 39 -8.31 13.78 -7.12
N LEU A 40 -7.02 13.61 -7.44
CA LEU A 40 -6.58 13.32 -8.81
C LEU A 40 -7.16 11.98 -9.32
N ASN A 41 -7.27 10.99 -8.44
CA ASN A 41 -7.81 9.68 -8.77
C ASN A 41 -9.32 9.58 -8.54
N ASN A 42 -10.04 10.69 -8.30
CA ASN A 42 -11.48 10.66 -8.01
C ASN A 42 -11.87 9.60 -6.95
N VAL A 43 -11.05 9.45 -5.91
CA VAL A 43 -11.28 8.52 -4.80
C VAL A 43 -12.05 9.26 -3.71
N SER A 44 -13.28 8.80 -3.48
CA SER A 44 -14.14 9.38 -2.45
C SER A 44 -15.24 8.40 -2.08
N SER A 45 -15.65 8.40 -0.81
CA SER A 45 -16.81 7.65 -0.35
C SER A 45 -18.11 8.03 -1.07
N SER A 46 -18.19 9.23 -1.67
CA SER A 46 -19.33 9.66 -2.48
C SER A 46 -19.26 9.21 -3.93
N GLN A 47 -18.08 8.82 -4.41
CA GLN A 47 -17.80 8.39 -5.78
C GLN A 47 -17.72 6.86 -5.90
N ALA A 48 -17.39 6.16 -4.81
CA ALA A 48 -17.49 4.71 -4.74
C ALA A 48 -18.97 4.27 -4.87
N PRO A 49 -19.30 3.27 -5.71
CA PRO A 49 -20.65 2.76 -5.84
C PRO A 49 -21.22 2.31 -4.49
N ARG A 50 -22.46 2.76 -4.18
CA ARG A 50 -23.20 2.34 -2.99
C ARG A 50 -23.35 0.80 -2.98
N PRO A 51 -23.44 0.17 -1.80
CA PRO A 51 -23.62 -1.27 -1.74
C PRO A 51 -24.95 -1.65 -2.41
N PHE A 52 -24.86 -2.46 -3.47
CA PHE A 52 -25.95 -3.04 -4.26
C PHE A 52 -26.75 -2.09 -5.17
N ASP A 53 -26.28 -2.00 -6.41
CA ASP A 53 -27.13 -2.02 -7.60
C ASP A 53 -26.59 -3.06 -8.59
N THR A 54 -26.45 -4.32 -8.15
CA THR A 54 -26.17 -5.45 -9.05
C THR A 54 -27.38 -6.37 -9.10
N SER A 55 -28.47 -5.87 -9.68
CA SER A 55 -29.43 -6.72 -10.38
C SER A 55 -29.16 -6.60 -11.88
N SER A 56 -28.09 -7.21 -12.37
CA SER A 56 -27.97 -7.48 -13.79
C SER A 56 -27.22 -8.78 -14.00
N HIS A 57 -28.00 -9.83 -14.24
CA HIS A 57 -27.58 -10.98 -15.02
C HIS A 57 -27.15 -10.48 -16.41
N SER A 58 -25.90 -10.06 -16.55
CA SER A 58 -25.26 -9.82 -17.84
C SER A 58 -24.25 -10.93 -18.05
N ALA A 59 -24.36 -11.62 -19.19
CA ALA A 59 -23.56 -12.78 -19.55
C ALA A 59 -22.03 -12.54 -19.43
N PRO A 60 -21.24 -13.60 -19.18
CA PRO A 60 -19.80 -13.48 -18.99
C PRO A 60 -19.13 -13.01 -20.30
N SER A 61 -18.57 -11.81 -20.28
CA SER A 61 -17.60 -11.36 -21.27
C SER A 61 -16.29 -12.13 -21.07
N LEU A 62 -15.60 -12.44 -22.18
CA LEU A 62 -14.47 -13.37 -22.28
C LEU A 62 -13.14 -12.91 -21.64
N ILE A 63 -13.17 -11.92 -20.75
CA ILE A 63 -12.17 -11.67 -19.71
C ILE A 63 -13.01 -11.30 -18.50
N SER A 64 -13.40 -12.29 -17.70
CA SER A 64 -14.49 -12.08 -16.75
C SER A 64 -14.11 -11.01 -15.72
N ASP A 65 -15.07 -10.18 -15.33
CA ASP A 65 -14.99 -9.21 -14.22
C ASP A 65 -14.39 -9.79 -12.92
N TYR A 66 -14.26 -11.12 -12.84
CA TYR A 66 -13.54 -11.86 -11.81
C TYR A 66 -12.05 -11.46 -11.71
N ASP A 67 -11.37 -11.25 -12.83
CA ASP A 67 -9.92 -11.09 -12.90
C ASP A 67 -9.52 -9.63 -12.67
N ILE A 68 -10.15 -8.73 -13.43
CA ILE A 68 -9.88 -7.29 -13.43
C ILE A 68 -10.63 -6.57 -12.30
N GLY A 69 -11.71 -7.16 -11.79
CA GLY A 69 -12.63 -6.53 -10.86
C GLY A 69 -13.45 -5.41 -11.49
N ILE A 70 -14.45 -4.95 -10.75
CA ILE A 70 -15.40 -3.95 -11.21
C ILE A 70 -14.83 -2.55 -10.88
N ASP A 71 -14.82 -1.68 -11.89
CA ASP A 71 -14.51 -0.25 -11.78
C ASP A 71 -15.64 0.53 -12.48
N ILE A 72 -16.73 0.78 -11.77
CA ILE A 72 -17.92 1.47 -12.31
C ILE A 72 -17.66 2.97 -12.45
N ASN A 73 -16.88 3.56 -11.54
CA ASN A 73 -16.61 4.98 -11.55
C ASN A 73 -15.48 5.39 -12.54
N ASN A 74 -14.86 4.41 -13.21
CA ASN A 74 -13.81 4.53 -14.23
C ASN A 74 -12.62 5.34 -13.73
N ASN A 75 -12.23 5.17 -12.46
CA ASN A 75 -11.05 5.83 -11.91
C ASN A 75 -9.77 4.98 -12.02
N ASN A 76 -9.85 3.83 -12.67
CA ASN A 76 -8.81 2.80 -12.79
C ASN A 76 -8.44 2.14 -11.47
N ILE A 77 -9.32 2.18 -10.47
CA ILE A 77 -9.18 1.49 -9.19
C ILE A 77 -10.41 0.61 -9.04
N ARG A 78 -10.20 -0.66 -8.66
CA ARG A 78 -11.33 -1.56 -8.44
C ARG A 78 -12.17 -1.08 -7.28
N ASP A 79 -13.48 -0.97 -7.50
CA ASP A 79 -14.44 -0.45 -6.52
C ASP A 79 -14.44 -1.26 -5.20
N ASP A 80 -14.20 -2.57 -5.29
CA ASP A 80 -14.14 -3.44 -4.10
C ASP A 80 -12.92 -3.14 -3.23
N TYR A 81 -11.80 -2.80 -3.86
CA TYR A 81 -10.57 -2.41 -3.20
C TYR A 81 -10.65 -0.98 -2.66
N GLU A 82 -11.10 -0.02 -3.48
CA GLU A 82 -11.29 1.38 -3.06
C GLU A 82 -12.17 1.45 -1.80
N ARG A 83 -13.28 0.72 -1.79
CA ARG A 83 -14.19 0.65 -0.65
C ARG A 83 -13.51 0.10 0.60
N ARG A 84 -12.69 -0.95 0.47
CA ARG A 84 -11.96 -1.51 1.62
C ARG A 84 -10.96 -0.51 2.17
N LEU A 85 -10.22 0.20 1.33
CA LEU A 85 -9.31 1.25 1.79
C LEU A 85 -10.04 2.33 2.58
N LEU A 86 -11.14 2.85 2.02
CA LEU A 86 -11.95 3.91 2.65
C LEU A 86 -12.64 3.46 3.94
N TYR A 87 -12.97 2.18 4.06
CA TYR A 87 -13.55 1.60 5.27
C TYR A 87 -12.51 1.31 6.35
N GLN A 88 -11.35 0.78 5.95
CA GLN A 88 -10.32 0.28 6.85
C GLN A 88 -9.44 1.40 7.41
N TYR A 89 -9.13 2.40 6.59
CA TYR A 89 -8.18 3.43 6.96
C TYR A 89 -8.87 4.74 7.35
N GLN A 90 -8.55 5.21 8.56
CA GLN A 90 -9.06 6.48 9.08
C GLN A 90 -8.26 7.69 8.60
N ARG A 91 -7.01 7.46 8.16
CA ARG A 91 -6.08 8.48 7.70
C ARG A 91 -6.04 8.54 6.18
N PRO A 92 -6.26 9.70 5.53
CA PRO A 92 -6.21 9.81 4.07
C PRO A 92 -4.84 9.42 3.50
N GLU A 93 -3.76 9.54 4.27
CA GLU A 93 -2.41 9.14 3.88
C GLU A 93 -2.31 7.64 3.63
N TYR A 94 -2.90 6.81 4.49
CA TYR A 94 -2.94 5.35 4.28
C TYR A 94 -3.80 4.96 3.08
N VAL A 95 -4.91 5.68 2.85
CA VAL A 95 -5.74 5.49 1.64
C VAL A 95 -4.91 5.82 0.40
N ALA A 96 -4.24 6.98 0.38
CA ALA A 96 -3.41 7.41 -0.73
C ALA A 96 -2.25 6.43 -1.00
N MET A 97 -1.59 5.92 0.04
CA MET A 97 -0.61 4.85 -0.10
C MET A 97 -1.21 3.59 -0.74
N GLY A 98 -2.42 3.19 -0.33
CA GLY A 98 -3.13 2.06 -0.93
C GLY A 98 -3.43 2.27 -2.42
N ILE A 99 -3.78 3.49 -2.82
CA ILE A 99 -4.01 3.86 -4.24
C ILE A 99 -2.71 3.82 -5.04
N LEU A 100 -1.62 4.38 -4.51
CA LEU A 100 -0.30 4.32 -5.15
C LEU A 100 0.20 2.88 -5.30
N ALA A 101 -0.03 2.04 -4.28
CA ALA A 101 0.31 0.63 -4.32
C ALA A 101 -0.52 -0.13 -5.37
N ALA A 102 -1.83 0.14 -5.47
CA ALA A 102 -2.69 -0.45 -6.50
C ALA A 102 -2.20 -0.12 -7.92
N ALA A 103 -1.92 1.16 -8.20
CA ALA A 103 -1.40 1.56 -9.50
C ALA A 103 -0.05 0.87 -9.84
N HIS A 104 0.77 0.57 -8.83
CA HIS A 104 1.97 -0.24 -9.00
C HIS A 104 1.63 -1.72 -9.28
N TRP A 105 0.71 -2.31 -8.53
CA TRP A 105 0.28 -3.70 -8.70
C TRP A 105 -0.45 -3.96 -10.01
N ASP A 106 -1.17 -2.98 -10.57
CA ASP A 106 -1.74 -3.07 -11.92
C ASP A 106 -0.62 -3.27 -12.95
N ARG A 107 0.48 -2.50 -12.83
CA ARG A 107 1.64 -2.64 -13.72
C ARG A 107 2.39 -3.95 -13.50
N LEU A 108 2.48 -4.40 -12.25
CA LEU A 108 3.09 -5.70 -11.92
C LEU A 108 2.27 -6.83 -12.54
N THR A 109 0.96 -6.87 -12.35
CA THR A 109 0.10 -7.93 -12.89
C THR A 109 -0.03 -7.87 -14.41
N ALA A 110 0.02 -6.69 -15.02
CA ALA A 110 0.07 -6.56 -16.48
C ALA A 110 1.28 -7.31 -17.10
N SER A 111 2.37 -7.50 -16.36
CA SER A 111 3.53 -8.26 -16.85
C SER A 111 3.21 -9.73 -17.11
N TYR A 112 2.22 -10.30 -16.42
CA TYR A 112 1.74 -11.67 -16.65
C TYR A 112 1.19 -11.81 -18.07
N TYR A 113 0.30 -10.88 -18.48
CA TYR A 113 -0.38 -10.91 -19.77
C TYR A 113 0.45 -10.35 -20.94
N GLN A 114 1.58 -9.69 -20.66
CA GLN A 114 2.41 -9.09 -21.70
C GLN A 114 3.21 -10.15 -22.47
N ASP A 115 2.88 -10.37 -23.75
CA ASP A 115 3.63 -11.27 -24.63
C ASP A 115 4.97 -10.66 -25.10
N ASP A 116 5.04 -9.33 -25.18
CA ASP A 116 6.24 -8.61 -25.58
C ASP A 116 7.38 -8.73 -24.55
N ARG A 117 8.61 -8.63 -25.04
CA ARG A 117 9.81 -8.65 -24.19
C ARG A 117 9.80 -7.46 -23.22
N ILE A 118 9.69 -7.77 -21.93
CA ILE A 118 9.86 -6.80 -20.84
C ILE A 118 11.35 -6.47 -20.69
N PRO A 119 11.76 -5.19 -20.75
CA PRO A 119 13.15 -4.80 -20.51
C PRO A 119 13.61 -5.16 -19.09
N SER A 120 14.85 -5.63 -18.92
CA SER A 120 15.35 -6.02 -17.58
C SER A 120 15.31 -4.89 -16.57
N ILE A 121 15.58 -3.63 -16.97
CA ILE A 121 15.48 -2.47 -16.08
C ILE A 121 14.04 -2.31 -15.56
N THR A 122 13.04 -2.51 -16.43
CA THR A 122 11.63 -2.46 -16.05
C THR A 122 11.29 -3.58 -15.08
N ALA A 123 11.77 -4.81 -15.32
CA ALA A 123 11.56 -5.93 -14.42
C ALA A 123 12.17 -5.70 -13.04
N ILE A 124 13.41 -5.19 -12.98
CA ILE A 124 14.08 -4.79 -11.74
C ILE A 124 13.28 -3.72 -11.01
N ALA A 125 12.85 -2.67 -11.72
CA ALA A 125 12.06 -1.60 -11.12
C ALA A 125 10.73 -2.10 -10.55
N LEU A 126 10.01 -2.96 -11.28
CA LEU A 126 8.74 -3.52 -10.80
C LEU A 126 8.94 -4.34 -9.52
N LEU A 127 9.90 -5.28 -9.51
CA LEU A 127 10.12 -6.13 -8.34
C LEU A 127 10.68 -5.38 -7.13
N THR A 128 11.66 -4.50 -7.33
CA THR A 128 12.26 -3.72 -6.23
C THR A 128 11.26 -2.73 -5.63
N ASN A 129 10.39 -2.11 -6.45
CA ASN A 129 9.30 -1.27 -5.97
C ASN A 129 8.28 -2.06 -5.16
N ASN A 130 7.88 -3.25 -5.63
CA ASN A 130 6.94 -4.12 -4.91
C ASN A 130 7.49 -4.53 -3.54
N ILE A 131 8.77 -4.89 -3.48
CA ILE A 131 9.46 -5.21 -2.23
C ILE A 131 9.48 -4.00 -1.28
N ALA A 132 9.83 -2.81 -1.78
CA ALA A 132 9.84 -1.59 -0.97
C ALA A 132 8.45 -1.22 -0.43
N ILE A 133 7.40 -1.33 -1.24
CA ILE A 133 6.01 -1.12 -0.81
C ILE A 133 5.66 -2.06 0.36
N ASN A 134 5.94 -3.36 0.20
CA ASN A 134 5.62 -4.36 1.21
C ASN A 134 6.43 -4.17 2.50
N GLN A 135 7.72 -3.84 2.37
CA GLN A 135 8.59 -3.55 3.52
C GLN A 135 8.17 -2.27 4.25
N CYS A 136 7.70 -1.24 3.53
CA CYS A 136 7.17 -0.04 4.17
C CYS A 136 5.92 -0.36 5.00
N TYR A 137 4.94 -1.05 4.43
CA TYR A 137 3.76 -1.49 5.19
C TYR A 137 4.16 -2.33 6.39
N TYR A 138 5.04 -3.32 6.22
CA TYR A 138 5.52 -4.15 7.33
C TYR A 138 6.14 -3.30 8.46
N SER A 139 6.93 -2.28 8.11
CA SER A 139 7.56 -1.38 9.08
C SER A 139 6.53 -0.53 9.82
N LEU A 140 5.56 0.03 9.10
CA LEU A 140 4.48 0.82 9.68
C LEU A 140 3.59 -0.01 10.59
N GLN A 141 3.33 -1.28 10.25
CA GLN A 141 2.57 -2.21 11.08
C GLN A 141 3.25 -2.51 12.43
N GLN A 142 4.57 -2.34 12.55
CA GLN A 142 5.27 -2.48 13.84
C GLN A 142 5.02 -1.29 14.79
N ILE A 143 4.57 -0.15 14.23
CA ILE A 143 4.32 1.09 14.96
C ILE A 143 2.80 1.25 15.17
N ASP A 144 2.03 0.98 14.13
CA ASP A 144 0.57 1.01 14.12
C ASP A 144 0.02 -0.41 13.98
N ASN A 145 -0.19 -1.08 15.12
CA ASN A 145 -0.65 -2.47 15.15
C ASN A 145 -2.08 -2.65 14.56
N ALA A 146 -2.84 -1.56 14.39
CA ALA A 146 -4.15 -1.59 13.75
C ALA A 146 -4.07 -1.48 12.22
N LEU A 147 -2.91 -1.10 11.67
CA LEU A 147 -2.68 -1.07 10.24
C LEU A 147 -2.66 -2.50 9.69
N VAL A 148 -3.53 -2.78 8.73
CA VAL A 148 -3.47 -4.00 7.92
C VAL A 148 -3.00 -3.63 6.52
N SER A 149 -2.06 -4.41 5.98
CA SER A 149 -1.50 -4.19 4.65
C SER A 149 -2.58 -4.36 3.57
N PRO A 150 -2.70 -3.42 2.62
CA PRO A 150 -3.76 -3.47 1.61
C PRO A 150 -3.51 -4.53 0.54
N ILE A 151 -2.35 -5.19 0.55
CA ILE A 151 -2.04 -6.27 -0.40
C ILE A 151 -3.05 -7.43 -0.31
N PHE A 152 -3.57 -7.71 0.89
CA PHE A 152 -4.56 -8.77 1.10
C PHE A 152 -5.92 -8.42 0.52
N ASP A 153 -6.27 -7.13 0.54
CA ASP A 153 -7.49 -6.60 -0.04
C ASP A 153 -7.39 -6.50 -1.57
N TYR A 154 -6.19 -6.25 -2.08
CA TYR A 154 -5.95 -6.17 -3.51
C TYR A 154 -5.85 -7.57 -4.16
N PHE A 155 -5.12 -8.52 -3.57
CA PHE A 155 -5.00 -9.89 -4.07
C PHE A 155 -5.91 -10.84 -3.27
N ASN A 156 -7.19 -10.46 -3.18
CA ASN A 156 -8.20 -11.07 -2.30
C ASN A 156 -8.84 -12.37 -2.84
N THR A 157 -8.41 -12.88 -3.99
CA THR A 157 -8.88 -14.15 -4.55
C THR A 157 -7.68 -15.04 -4.90
N GLU A 158 -7.87 -16.36 -4.90
CA GLU A 158 -6.82 -17.31 -5.27
C GLU A 158 -6.27 -17.04 -6.67
N HIS A 159 -7.16 -16.69 -7.61
CA HIS A 159 -6.76 -16.38 -8.98
C HIS A 159 -5.92 -15.10 -9.08
N ARG A 160 -6.30 -14.03 -8.38
CA ARG A 160 -5.51 -12.78 -8.34
C ARG A 160 -4.14 -13.02 -7.70
N LEU A 161 -4.10 -13.84 -6.65
CA LEU A 161 -2.84 -14.25 -6.03
C LEU A 161 -1.97 -15.07 -6.99
N ALA A 162 -2.55 -15.99 -7.76
CA ALA A 162 -1.83 -16.76 -8.77
C ALA A 162 -1.27 -15.87 -9.89
N ILE A 163 -2.05 -14.90 -10.39
CA ILE A 163 -1.57 -13.90 -11.37
C ILE A 163 -0.37 -13.14 -10.81
N LYS A 164 -0.45 -12.66 -9.56
CA LYS A 164 0.67 -11.98 -8.89
C LYS A 164 1.91 -12.86 -8.84
N GLN A 165 1.77 -14.12 -8.42
CA GLN A 165 2.89 -15.06 -8.31
C GLN A 165 3.54 -15.29 -9.68
N HIS A 166 2.75 -15.59 -10.70
CA HIS A 166 3.26 -15.80 -12.06
C HIS A 166 3.89 -14.55 -12.67
N ALA A 167 3.35 -13.37 -12.38
CA ALA A 167 3.96 -12.11 -12.77
C ALA A 167 5.35 -11.96 -12.11
N GLU A 168 5.44 -12.18 -10.79
CA GLU A 168 6.70 -12.08 -10.05
C GLU A 168 7.74 -13.10 -10.53
N ASP A 169 7.35 -14.35 -10.75
CA ASP A 169 8.23 -15.41 -11.27
C ASP A 169 8.79 -15.04 -12.65
N LYS A 170 7.92 -14.59 -13.57
CA LYS A 170 8.33 -14.14 -14.90
C LYS A 170 9.32 -12.99 -14.83
N LEU A 171 9.09 -12.02 -13.93
CA LEU A 171 10.01 -10.90 -13.74
C LEU A 171 11.35 -11.37 -13.13
N LEU A 172 11.33 -12.32 -12.20
CA LEU A 172 12.53 -12.90 -11.60
C LEU A 172 13.38 -13.65 -12.63
N ASP A 173 12.77 -14.39 -13.55
CA ASP A 173 13.49 -15.07 -14.65
C ASP A 173 14.21 -14.08 -15.57
N ILE A 174 13.58 -12.93 -15.86
CA ILE A 174 14.19 -11.84 -16.62
C ILE A 174 15.36 -11.21 -15.85
N ILE A 175 15.23 -11.06 -14.52
CA ILE A 175 16.31 -10.51 -13.68
C ILE A 175 17.47 -11.48 -13.57
N ALA A 176 17.21 -12.79 -13.43
CA ALA A 176 18.23 -13.81 -13.28
C ALA A 176 19.19 -13.88 -14.49
N THR A 177 18.73 -13.47 -15.67
CA THR A 177 19.51 -13.39 -16.90
C THR A 177 20.03 -11.99 -17.20
N SER A 178 19.80 -11.02 -16.31
CA SER A 178 20.18 -9.63 -16.52
C SER A 178 21.66 -9.37 -16.23
N ALA A 179 22.26 -8.47 -17.01
CA ALA A 179 23.58 -7.92 -16.70
C ALA A 179 23.54 -6.77 -15.67
N PHE A 180 22.34 -6.28 -15.31
CA PHE A 180 22.19 -5.19 -14.36
C PHE A 180 22.26 -5.69 -12.91
N THR A 181 22.89 -4.90 -12.05
CA THR A 181 22.87 -5.17 -10.60
C THR A 181 21.53 -4.75 -10.01
N VAL A 182 20.98 -5.60 -9.14
CA VAL A 182 19.77 -5.29 -8.39
C VAL A 182 20.14 -4.52 -7.13
N HIS A 183 19.58 -3.32 -6.98
CA HIS A 183 19.73 -2.50 -5.78
C HIS A 183 18.38 -2.35 -5.08
N PHE A 184 18.34 -2.62 -3.78
CA PHE A 184 17.16 -2.41 -2.95
C PHE A 184 17.27 -1.06 -2.24
N ASP A 185 16.13 -0.38 -2.12
CA ASP A 185 16.05 0.92 -1.45
C ASP A 185 16.28 0.75 0.06
N PRO A 186 17.29 1.43 0.66
CA PRO A 186 17.52 1.34 2.10
C PRO A 186 16.41 2.00 2.92
N GLN A 187 15.56 2.84 2.31
CA GLN A 187 14.41 3.48 2.93
C GLN A 187 13.12 3.09 2.19
N PRO A 188 12.52 1.93 2.50
CA PRO A 188 11.39 1.39 1.74
C PRO A 188 10.21 2.35 1.61
N CYS A 189 9.92 3.15 2.65
CA CYS A 189 8.82 4.11 2.63
C CYS A 189 9.06 5.32 1.73
N GLN A 190 10.30 5.66 1.41
CA GLN A 190 10.61 6.70 0.41
C GLN A 190 10.02 6.36 -0.96
N ARG A 191 9.75 5.08 -1.21
CA ARG A 191 9.07 4.64 -2.44
C ARG A 191 7.71 5.28 -2.63
N PHE A 192 6.95 5.52 -1.56
CA PHE A 192 5.64 6.18 -1.67
C PHE A 192 5.77 7.65 -2.06
N VAL A 193 6.83 8.33 -1.61
CA VAL A 193 7.15 9.70 -2.07
C VAL A 193 7.40 9.68 -3.57
N LEU A 194 8.26 8.80 -4.07
CA LEU A 194 8.59 8.72 -5.50
C LEU A 194 7.38 8.36 -6.37
N LEU A 195 6.51 7.45 -5.89
CA LEU A 195 5.26 7.11 -6.57
C LEU A 195 4.30 8.30 -6.61
N ALA A 196 4.18 9.03 -5.51
CA ALA A 196 3.37 10.24 -5.43
C ALA A 196 3.89 11.33 -6.38
N GLU A 197 5.21 11.58 -6.40
CA GLU A 197 5.85 12.53 -7.31
C GLU A 197 5.58 12.19 -8.78
N SER A 198 5.74 10.90 -9.13
CA SER A 198 5.46 10.42 -10.48
C SER A 198 3.99 10.62 -10.87
N MET A 199 3.06 10.41 -9.95
CA MET A 199 1.62 10.53 -10.21
C MET A 199 1.19 12.01 -10.29
N LEU A 200 1.70 12.84 -9.39
CA LEU A 200 1.40 14.27 -9.31
C LEU A 200 2.20 15.12 -10.29
N GLN A 201 3.18 14.53 -10.98
CA GLN A 201 4.11 15.19 -11.90
C GLN A 201 4.82 16.38 -11.24
N THR A 202 5.24 16.20 -9.99
CA THR A 202 5.86 17.25 -9.17
C THR A 202 6.84 16.64 -8.17
N THR A 203 7.75 17.44 -7.63
CA THR A 203 8.65 17.03 -6.54
C THR A 203 8.02 17.41 -5.22
N LEU A 204 7.98 16.50 -4.26
CA LEU A 204 7.43 16.77 -2.93
C LEU A 204 8.54 17.37 -2.06
N THR A 205 8.37 18.61 -1.61
CA THR A 205 9.24 19.19 -0.58
C THR A 205 8.82 18.68 0.78
N VAL A 206 9.80 18.37 1.63
CA VAL A 206 9.55 18.14 3.06
C VAL A 206 9.27 19.52 3.66
N ASP A 207 8.00 19.77 3.98
CA ASP A 207 7.60 20.95 4.76
C ASP A 207 7.87 20.74 6.25
#